data_AF-A0A4D4KDI8-F1
#
_entry.id   AF-A0A4D4KDI8-F1
#
_cell.length_a   1.000
_cell.length_b   1.000
_cell.length_c   1.000
_cell.angle_alpha   90.00
_cell.angle_beta   90.00
_cell.angle_gamma   90.00
#
_symmetry.space_group_name_H-M   'P 1'
#
loop_
_entity.id
_entity.type
_entity.pdbx_description
1 polymer ?
#
loop_
_entity_poly.entity_id
_entity_poly.type
_entity_poly.pdbx_seq_one_letter_code
_entity_poly.pdbx_strand_id
1 'polypeptide(L)'
;MVNHRPADVAVCTLRTHTLPARLTGHPRVAVAAPLATANLGIEELVRGALARPAVLHLVVCGHDSRVFHPGQSLLALAAHGTAPDGTIIGAHGHRAHLPNLRPPVVAAFRRRIAVHDLRGQDDPAAVLAVVDALPRHADGADGADGADDVNGDDGVAGVLGEELAASTPRLVPLAAVGRVRPIASAGSGCFVISLDRPAGRIVLRHYGDDLASGHELRSRSATALTLAVVAHGLTDDPAHAGYLGGELAKAETALRLGLAYVQDRPLDSRSADPVPSLHWAGPATAEPPKGVAL
;
A
#
# COMPACT_ATOMS: atom_id res chain seq x y z
N MET A 1 -27.69 27.41 -19.98
CA MET A 1 -27.03 26.73 -18.84
C MET A 1 -26.89 25.26 -19.22
N VAL A 2 -25.67 24.74 -19.33
CA VAL A 2 -25.46 23.29 -19.57
C VAL A 2 -25.69 22.60 -18.23
N ASN A 3 -26.75 21.79 -18.14
CA ASN A 3 -27.05 21.02 -16.95
C ASN A 3 -26.03 19.86 -16.88
N HIS A 4 -24.98 20.01 -16.08
CA HIS A 4 -23.97 18.96 -15.94
C HIS A 4 -24.51 17.90 -14.99
N ARG A 5 -24.92 16.74 -15.52
CA ARG A 5 -25.35 15.62 -14.68
C ARG A 5 -24.20 15.15 -13.78
N PRO A 6 -24.48 14.77 -12.53
CA PRO A 6 -23.45 14.28 -11.63
C PRO A 6 -22.90 12.93 -12.13
N ALA A 7 -21.61 12.71 -11.88
CA ALA A 7 -20.97 11.44 -12.18
C ALA A 7 -21.53 10.33 -11.27
N ASP A 8 -21.97 9.22 -11.88
CA ASP A 8 -22.77 8.16 -11.23
C ASP A 8 -22.05 6.81 -11.11
N VAL A 9 -20.81 6.71 -11.61
CA VAL A 9 -20.02 5.48 -11.63
C VAL A 9 -18.73 5.63 -10.83
N ALA A 10 -18.52 4.75 -9.86
CA ALA A 10 -17.22 4.51 -9.26
C ALA A 10 -16.50 3.36 -9.98
N VAL A 11 -15.18 3.45 -10.12
CA VAL A 11 -14.36 2.41 -10.74
C VAL A 11 -13.27 1.94 -9.77
N CYS A 12 -13.27 0.64 -9.51
CA CYS A 12 -12.22 -0.07 -8.78
C CYS A 12 -11.28 -0.72 -9.80
N THR A 13 -10.00 -0.34 -9.80
CA THR A 13 -9.00 -0.81 -10.79
C THR A 13 -8.06 -1.89 -10.26
N LEU A 14 -8.37 -2.45 -9.08
CA LEU A 14 -7.60 -3.49 -8.41
C LEU A 14 -6.09 -3.18 -8.38
N ARG A 15 -5.23 -4.07 -8.89
CA ARG A 15 -3.77 -3.92 -8.92
C ARG A 15 -3.23 -3.24 -10.18
N THR A 16 -4.09 -2.84 -11.12
CA THR A 16 -3.66 -2.14 -12.33
C THR A 16 -3.50 -0.65 -12.05
N HIS A 17 -2.35 -0.27 -11.47
CA HIS A 17 -2.08 1.09 -10.97
C HIS A 17 -2.06 2.18 -12.05
N THR A 18 -1.95 1.82 -13.33
CA THR A 18 -1.97 2.75 -14.47
C THR A 18 -3.38 3.14 -14.91
N LEU A 19 -4.40 2.33 -14.60
CA LEU A 19 -5.78 2.54 -15.05
C LEU A 19 -6.45 3.79 -14.44
N PRO A 20 -6.34 4.08 -13.12
CA PRO A 20 -7.04 5.21 -12.51
C PRO A 20 -6.88 6.53 -13.25
N ALA A 21 -5.64 6.88 -13.61
CA ALA A 21 -5.32 8.11 -14.32
C ALA A 21 -5.89 8.17 -15.76
N ARG A 22 -6.14 7.01 -16.38
CA ARG A 22 -6.71 6.90 -17.73
C ARG A 22 -8.24 6.95 -17.74
N LEU A 23 -8.88 6.67 -16.61
CA LEU A 23 -10.33 6.67 -16.44
C LEU A 23 -10.82 7.98 -15.81
N THR A 24 -9.94 8.65 -15.05
CA THR A 24 -10.21 9.97 -14.47
C THR A 24 -10.41 11.01 -15.58
N GLY A 25 -11.43 11.85 -15.43
CA GLY A 25 -11.83 12.85 -16.43
C GLY A 25 -13.00 12.43 -17.31
N HIS A 26 -13.42 11.16 -17.27
CA HIS A 26 -14.65 10.73 -17.92
C HIS A 26 -15.88 11.33 -17.21
N PRO A 27 -16.87 11.92 -17.92
CA PRO A 27 -17.99 12.64 -17.29
C PRO A 27 -18.85 11.82 -16.31
N ARG A 28 -18.90 10.49 -16.49
CA ARG A 28 -19.64 9.59 -15.60
C ARG A 28 -18.83 9.01 -14.45
N VAL A 29 -17.50 9.13 -14.50
CA VAL A 29 -16.62 8.50 -13.50
C VAL A 29 -16.43 9.46 -12.33
N ALA A 30 -17.09 9.17 -11.22
CA ALA A 30 -17.01 9.97 -9.99
C ALA A 30 -15.67 9.77 -9.27
N VAL A 31 -15.13 8.57 -9.35
CA VAL A 31 -13.83 8.18 -8.79
C VAL A 31 -13.31 6.93 -9.49
N ALA A 32 -12.01 6.89 -9.77
CA ALA A 32 -11.31 5.67 -10.17
C ALA A 32 -10.14 5.44 -9.21
N ALA A 33 -10.10 4.28 -8.54
CA ALA A 33 -9.09 4.00 -7.52
C ALA A 33 -8.67 2.52 -7.50
N PRO A 34 -7.41 2.21 -7.14
CA PRO A 34 -6.97 0.85 -6.94
C PRO A 34 -7.59 0.25 -5.67
N LEU A 35 -7.64 -1.08 -5.62
CA LEU A 35 -8.01 -1.83 -4.42
C LEU A 35 -6.98 -2.93 -4.18
N ALA A 36 -6.30 -2.86 -3.04
CA ALA A 36 -5.19 -3.76 -2.73
C ALA A 36 -5.54 -4.86 -1.72
N THR A 37 -6.46 -4.60 -0.78
CA THR A 37 -6.75 -5.50 0.34
C THR A 37 -8.23 -5.88 0.40
N ALA A 38 -8.50 -7.11 0.81
CA ALA A 38 -9.85 -7.67 0.94
C ALA A 38 -10.56 -7.28 2.26
N ASN A 39 -10.07 -6.25 2.96
CA ASN A 39 -10.57 -5.80 4.26
C ASN A 39 -10.71 -4.28 4.29
N LEU A 40 -9.79 -3.55 4.94
CA LEU A 40 -9.84 -2.08 5.11
C LEU A 40 -10.02 -1.35 3.76
N GLY A 41 -9.40 -1.84 2.68
CA GLY A 41 -9.60 -1.28 1.34
C GLY A 41 -11.05 -1.42 0.84
N ILE A 42 -11.71 -2.55 1.11
CA ILE A 42 -13.13 -2.75 0.82
C ILE A 42 -13.98 -1.85 1.74
N GLU A 43 -13.63 -1.72 3.02
CA GLU A 43 -14.34 -0.82 3.94
C GLU A 43 -14.32 0.63 3.47
N GLU A 44 -13.14 1.11 3.05
CA GLU A 44 -12.96 2.44 2.47
C GLU A 44 -13.74 2.63 1.18
N LEU A 45 -13.72 1.62 0.30
CA LEU A 45 -14.47 1.64 -0.95
C LEU A 45 -15.97 1.75 -0.67
N VAL A 46 -16.52 0.92 0.21
CA VAL A 46 -17.94 0.90 0.56
C VAL A 46 -18.37 2.24 1.14
N ARG A 47 -17.61 2.77 2.12
CA ARG A 47 -17.88 4.10 2.71
C ARG A 47 -17.82 5.19 1.65
N GLY A 48 -16.80 5.17 0.79
CA GLY A 48 -16.62 6.15 -0.28
C GLY A 48 -17.74 6.12 -1.33
N ALA A 49 -18.20 4.93 -1.73
CA ALA A 49 -19.32 4.77 -2.65
C ALA A 49 -20.62 5.29 -2.03
N LEU A 50 -20.91 4.94 -0.77
CA LEU A 50 -22.13 5.35 -0.09
C LEU A 50 -22.17 6.84 0.26
N ALA A 51 -21.02 7.45 0.56
CA ALA A 51 -20.90 8.89 0.80
C ALA A 51 -21.17 9.76 -0.43
N ARG A 52 -21.30 9.17 -1.63
CA ARG A 52 -21.62 9.88 -2.89
C ARG A 52 -23.02 9.47 -3.36
N PRO A 53 -24.09 10.23 -3.05
CA PRO A 53 -25.46 9.84 -3.37
C PRO A 53 -25.71 9.54 -4.86
N ALA A 54 -25.04 10.27 -5.75
CA ALA A 54 -25.12 10.06 -7.20
C ALA A 54 -24.47 8.75 -7.68
N VAL A 55 -23.55 8.16 -6.91
CA VAL A 55 -22.90 6.90 -7.28
C VAL A 55 -23.84 5.74 -7.02
N LEU A 56 -24.20 5.05 -8.10
CA LEU A 56 -25.11 3.91 -8.12
C LEU A 56 -24.47 2.68 -8.78
N HIS A 57 -23.37 2.87 -9.49
CA HIS A 57 -22.62 1.80 -10.13
C HIS A 57 -21.18 1.73 -9.61
N LEU A 58 -20.69 0.50 -9.46
CA LEU A 58 -19.30 0.20 -9.17
C LEU A 58 -18.76 -0.78 -10.21
N VAL A 59 -17.86 -0.33 -11.06
CA VAL A 59 -17.16 -1.20 -12.02
C VAL A 59 -15.88 -1.73 -11.38
N VAL A 60 -15.70 -3.05 -11.32
CA VAL A 60 -14.49 -3.70 -10.80
C VAL A 60 -13.68 -4.23 -11.99
N CYS A 61 -12.57 -3.58 -12.31
CA CYS A 61 -11.74 -3.90 -13.47
C CYS A 61 -10.25 -4.02 -13.10
N GLY A 62 -9.42 -4.39 -14.07
CA GLY A 62 -8.01 -4.65 -13.87
C GLY A 62 -7.74 -6.03 -13.26
N HIS A 63 -6.47 -6.26 -12.89
CA HIS A 63 -6.01 -7.56 -12.44
C HIS A 63 -6.18 -7.73 -10.93
N ASP A 64 -6.82 -8.83 -10.53
CA ASP A 64 -6.98 -9.18 -9.12
C ASP A 64 -5.66 -9.74 -8.54
N SER A 65 -5.44 -9.52 -7.25
CA SER A 65 -4.27 -10.09 -6.58
C SER A 65 -4.43 -11.61 -6.47
N ARG A 66 -3.42 -12.38 -6.88
CA ARG A 66 -3.41 -13.84 -6.70
C ARG A 66 -3.27 -14.29 -5.24
N VAL A 67 -2.87 -13.39 -4.36
CA VAL A 67 -2.62 -13.68 -2.93
C VAL A 67 -3.73 -13.11 -2.05
N PHE A 68 -4.19 -11.89 -2.36
CA PHE A 68 -5.12 -11.16 -1.50
C PHE A 68 -6.57 -11.22 -1.98
N HIS A 69 -6.81 -11.56 -3.26
CA HIS A 69 -8.13 -11.62 -3.94
C HIS A 69 -9.14 -10.51 -3.56
N PRO A 70 -8.75 -9.22 -3.50
CA PRO A 70 -9.67 -8.14 -3.12
C PRO A 70 -10.87 -7.99 -4.06
N GLY A 71 -10.71 -8.19 -5.36
CA GLY A 71 -11.80 -8.08 -6.33
C GLY A 71 -12.86 -9.16 -6.13
N GLN A 72 -12.42 -10.41 -5.97
CA GLN A 72 -13.31 -11.53 -5.65
C GLN A 72 -14.07 -11.27 -4.33
N SER A 73 -13.38 -10.85 -3.28
CA SER A 73 -14.01 -10.59 -1.98
C SER A 73 -15.04 -9.45 -2.04
N LEU A 74 -14.79 -8.41 -2.85
CA LEU A 74 -15.73 -7.32 -3.05
C LEU A 74 -17.01 -7.78 -3.76
N LEU A 75 -16.88 -8.67 -4.75
CA LEU A 75 -18.03 -9.26 -5.44
C LEU A 75 -18.82 -10.18 -4.50
N ALA A 76 -18.13 -10.97 -3.69
CA ALA A 76 -18.76 -11.81 -2.67
C ALA A 76 -19.53 -10.96 -1.64
N LEU A 77 -18.97 -9.82 -1.20
CA LEU A 77 -19.66 -8.87 -0.33
C LEU A 77 -20.95 -8.34 -0.97
N ALA A 78 -20.88 -7.93 -2.25
CA ALA A 78 -22.04 -7.42 -2.96
C ALA A 78 -23.16 -8.48 -3.05
N ALA A 79 -22.79 -9.72 -3.41
CA ALA A 79 -23.75 -10.81 -3.59
C ALA A 79 -24.32 -11.31 -2.25
N HIS A 80 -23.46 -11.54 -1.25
CA HIS A 80 -23.80 -12.35 -0.07
C HIS A 80 -23.75 -11.58 1.25
N GLY A 81 -23.12 -10.41 1.29
CA GLY A 81 -22.93 -9.65 2.52
C GLY A 81 -21.90 -10.30 3.46
N THR A 82 -22.10 -10.08 4.76
CA THR A 82 -21.21 -10.56 5.82
C THR A 82 -21.94 -11.46 6.81
N ALA A 83 -21.20 -12.35 7.45
CA ALA A 83 -21.62 -13.02 8.67
C ALA A 83 -21.69 -12.01 9.85
N PRO A 84 -22.30 -12.38 11.00
CA PRO A 84 -22.45 -11.46 12.14
C PRO A 84 -21.12 -10.94 12.70
N ASP A 85 -20.03 -11.68 12.54
CA ASP A 85 -18.69 -11.28 12.97
C ASP A 85 -18.00 -10.31 11.99
N GLY A 86 -18.59 -10.02 10.82
CA GLY A 86 -18.02 -9.19 9.77
C GLY A 86 -17.27 -9.96 8.68
N THR A 87 -17.22 -11.29 8.74
CA THR A 87 -16.58 -12.12 7.70
C THR A 87 -17.38 -12.07 6.40
N ILE A 88 -16.73 -11.79 5.26
CA ILE A 88 -17.40 -11.75 3.96
C ILE A 88 -17.78 -13.17 3.54
N ILE A 89 -19.07 -13.40 3.30
CA ILE A 89 -19.57 -14.72 2.95
C ILE A 89 -19.16 -15.06 1.51
N GLY A 90 -18.46 -16.18 1.32
CA GLY A 90 -17.99 -16.63 -0.01
C GLY A 90 -16.72 -15.94 -0.51
N ALA A 91 -16.04 -15.16 0.33
CA ALA A 91 -14.77 -14.53 -0.03
C ALA A 91 -13.57 -15.49 0.08
N HIS A 92 -12.65 -15.39 -0.87
CA HIS A 92 -11.41 -16.17 -0.93
C HIS A 92 -10.19 -15.31 -0.53
N GLY A 93 -10.37 -14.00 -0.37
CA GLY A 93 -9.28 -13.09 -0.04
C GLY A 93 -8.71 -13.31 1.36
N HIS A 94 -7.40 -13.06 1.49
CA HIS A 94 -6.71 -13.14 2.77
C HIS A 94 -7.33 -12.17 3.78
N ARG A 95 -7.80 -12.71 4.93
CA ARG A 95 -8.49 -11.95 5.98
C ARG A 95 -9.63 -11.09 5.42
N ALA A 96 -10.52 -11.68 4.63
CA ALA A 96 -11.74 -11.05 4.11
C ALA A 96 -12.78 -10.81 5.22
N HIS A 97 -12.45 -9.90 6.13
CA HIS A 97 -13.16 -9.60 7.37
C HIS A 97 -13.26 -8.08 7.52
N LEU A 98 -14.47 -7.59 7.81
CA LEU A 98 -14.84 -6.16 7.81
C LEU A 98 -15.32 -5.75 9.21
N PRO A 99 -14.42 -5.68 10.21
CA PRO A 99 -14.80 -5.47 11.60
C PRO A 99 -15.39 -4.07 11.88
N ASN A 100 -15.14 -3.08 11.02
CA ASN A 100 -15.62 -1.73 11.25
C ASN A 100 -16.96 -1.45 10.54
N LEU A 101 -17.28 -2.16 9.46
CA LEU A 101 -18.52 -1.91 8.73
C LEU A 101 -19.74 -2.45 9.48
N ARG A 102 -20.61 -1.53 9.91
CA ARG A 102 -21.86 -1.90 10.59
C ARG A 102 -22.84 -2.57 9.61
N PRO A 103 -23.67 -3.54 10.06
CA PRO A 103 -24.60 -4.24 9.17
C PRO A 103 -25.53 -3.34 8.34
N PRO A 104 -26.06 -2.21 8.84
CA PRO A 104 -26.85 -1.28 8.03
C PRO A 104 -26.08 -0.69 6.85
N VAL A 105 -24.78 -0.43 7.01
CA VAL A 105 -23.90 0.08 5.94
C VAL A 105 -23.70 -0.99 4.87
N VAL A 106 -23.42 -2.23 5.26
CA VAL A 106 -23.30 -3.36 4.32
C VAL A 106 -24.61 -3.57 3.54
N ALA A 107 -25.75 -3.52 4.24
CA ALA A 107 -27.06 -3.64 3.60
C ALA A 107 -27.35 -2.49 2.63
N ALA A 108 -27.01 -1.25 3.01
CA ALA A 108 -27.15 -0.08 2.14
C ALA A 108 -26.29 -0.19 0.88
N PHE A 109 -25.04 -0.64 1.01
CA PHE A 109 -24.14 -0.86 -0.12
C PHE A 109 -24.74 -1.86 -1.12
N ARG A 110 -25.15 -3.03 -0.63
CA ARG A 110 -25.73 -4.10 -1.48
C ARG A 110 -27.02 -3.68 -2.17
N ARG A 111 -27.82 -2.83 -1.52
CA ARG A 111 -29.08 -2.34 -2.07
C ARG A 111 -28.88 -1.22 -3.09
N ARG A 112 -27.96 -0.28 -2.83
CA ARG A 112 -27.84 0.96 -3.61
C ARG A 112 -26.82 0.86 -4.75
N ILE A 113 -25.77 0.07 -4.58
CA ILE A 113 -24.65 0.02 -5.52
C ILE A 113 -24.71 -1.28 -6.33
N ALA A 114 -24.96 -1.14 -7.63
CA ALA A 114 -24.82 -2.24 -8.58
C ALA A 114 -23.34 -2.45 -8.93
N VAL A 115 -22.81 -3.63 -8.59
CA VAL A 115 -21.40 -3.99 -8.81
C VAL A 115 -21.26 -4.80 -10.10
N HIS A 116 -20.35 -4.37 -10.98
CA HIS A 116 -20.11 -4.98 -12.30
C HIS A 116 -18.72 -5.62 -12.35
N ASP A 117 -18.65 -6.93 -12.60
CA ASP A 117 -17.39 -7.69 -12.68
C ASP A 117 -16.77 -7.60 -14.09
N LEU A 118 -15.72 -6.79 -14.21
CA LEU A 118 -14.86 -6.66 -15.39
C LEU A 118 -13.41 -7.06 -15.03
N ARG A 119 -13.21 -7.93 -14.03
CA ARG A 119 -11.86 -8.35 -13.63
C ARG A 119 -11.13 -9.01 -14.81
N GLY A 120 -9.85 -8.70 -14.93
CA GLY A 120 -9.01 -9.09 -16.05
C GLY A 120 -9.05 -8.11 -17.24
N GLN A 121 -10.03 -7.20 -17.31
CA GLN A 121 -10.04 -6.14 -18.32
C GLN A 121 -9.15 -4.97 -17.88
N ASP A 122 -8.09 -4.68 -18.63
CA ASP A 122 -7.17 -3.57 -18.37
C ASP A 122 -7.06 -2.53 -19.51
N ASP A 123 -7.86 -2.68 -20.57
CA ASP A 123 -8.03 -1.67 -21.62
C ASP A 123 -8.98 -0.55 -21.15
N PRO A 124 -8.51 0.70 -21.02
CA PRO A 124 -9.37 1.82 -20.64
C PRO A 124 -10.55 2.03 -21.61
N ALA A 125 -10.36 1.81 -22.91
CA ALA A 125 -11.42 2.04 -23.88
C ALA A 125 -12.57 1.05 -23.68
N ALA A 126 -12.26 -0.24 -23.50
CA ALA A 126 -13.24 -1.27 -23.17
C ALA A 126 -13.97 -0.99 -21.84
N VAL A 127 -13.26 -0.56 -20.80
CA VAL A 127 -13.87 -0.20 -19.50
C VAL A 127 -14.82 0.98 -19.68
N LEU A 128 -14.40 2.05 -20.37
CA LEU A 128 -15.24 3.24 -20.58
C LEU A 128 -16.47 2.95 -21.45
N ALA A 129 -16.34 2.08 -22.45
CA ALA A 129 -17.50 1.64 -23.24
C ALA A 129 -18.56 0.97 -22.37
N VAL A 130 -18.16 0.16 -21.38
CA VAL A 130 -19.09 -0.40 -20.40
C VAL A 130 -19.67 0.69 -19.52
N VAL A 131 -18.86 1.61 -19.00
CA VAL A 131 -19.32 2.76 -18.21
C VAL A 131 -20.39 3.57 -18.94
N ASP A 132 -20.23 3.81 -20.24
CA ASP A 132 -21.21 4.52 -21.07
C ASP A 132 -22.50 3.74 -21.30
N ALA A 133 -22.40 2.41 -21.43
CA ALA A 133 -23.55 1.53 -21.62
C ALA A 133 -24.39 1.31 -20.36
N LEU A 134 -23.87 1.61 -19.16
CA LEU A 134 -24.62 1.47 -17.91
C LEU A 134 -25.87 2.35 -17.91
N PRO A 135 -27.01 1.88 -17.38
CA PRO A 135 -28.20 2.71 -17.28
C PRO A 135 -27.89 3.97 -16.47
N ARG A 136 -28.51 5.09 -16.86
CA ARG A 136 -28.53 6.28 -16.01
C ARG A 136 -29.83 6.25 -15.23
N HIS A 137 -29.76 6.52 -13.93
CA HIS A 137 -30.99 6.79 -13.20
C HIS A 137 -31.62 8.08 -13.75
N ALA A 138 -32.96 8.08 -13.87
CA ALA A 138 -33.68 9.30 -14.20
C ALA A 138 -33.41 10.32 -13.09
N ASP A 139 -33.00 11.53 -13.47
CA ASP A 139 -33.04 12.67 -12.57
C ASP A 139 -34.46 12.72 -11.99
N GLY A 140 -34.60 12.80 -10.66
CA GLY A 140 -35.91 12.97 -10.03
C GLY A 140 -36.65 14.08 -10.77
N ALA A 141 -37.84 13.76 -11.28
CA ALA A 141 -38.56 14.52 -12.29
C ALA A 141 -38.51 16.04 -12.05
N ASP A 142 -38.18 16.78 -13.12
CA ASP A 142 -38.46 18.20 -13.24
C ASP A 142 -39.92 18.49 -12.83
N GLY A 143 -40.11 19.54 -12.02
CA GLY A 143 -41.30 19.76 -11.20
C GLY A 143 -42.65 19.71 -11.93
N ALA A 144 -43.65 19.22 -11.19
CA ALA A 144 -45.06 19.50 -11.41
C ALA A 144 -45.68 19.90 -10.07
N ASP A 145 -46.36 21.05 -10.10
CA ASP A 145 -47.03 21.71 -8.98
C ASP A 145 -47.88 20.79 -8.12
N GLY A 146 -47.72 20.90 -6.80
CA GLY A 146 -48.53 20.20 -5.82
C GLY A 146 -47.95 20.36 -4.42
N ALA A 147 -48.31 21.45 -3.76
CA ALA A 147 -48.15 21.56 -2.32
C ALA A 147 -48.98 20.45 -1.66
N ASP A 148 -48.32 19.50 -1.01
CA ASP A 148 -48.79 18.80 0.18
C ASP A 148 -47.63 18.03 0.83
N ASP A 149 -47.50 18.23 2.14
CA ASP A 149 -46.52 17.68 3.08
C ASP A 149 -46.34 16.16 3.00
N VAL A 150 -45.08 15.68 3.01
CA VAL A 150 -44.58 14.77 4.06
C VAL A 150 -43.05 14.70 4.09
N ASN A 151 -42.48 15.16 5.22
CA ASN A 151 -41.10 14.92 5.68
C ASN A 151 -40.77 13.41 5.74
N GLY A 152 -40.20 12.83 4.69
CA GLY A 152 -39.93 11.38 4.61
C GLY A 152 -38.49 10.95 4.27
N ASP A 153 -37.65 11.81 3.69
CA ASP A 153 -36.34 11.38 3.15
C ASP A 153 -35.13 11.77 4.03
N ASP A 154 -35.22 12.92 4.72
CA ASP A 154 -34.13 13.43 5.57
C ASP A 154 -33.74 12.48 6.71
N GLY A 155 -34.71 11.70 7.21
CA GLY A 155 -34.47 10.74 8.29
C GLY A 155 -33.62 9.53 7.87
N VAL A 156 -33.81 9.01 6.65
CA VAL A 156 -33.07 7.82 6.18
C VAL A 156 -31.66 8.19 5.76
N ALA A 157 -31.50 9.36 5.11
CA ALA A 157 -30.19 9.91 4.77
C ALA A 157 -29.37 10.25 6.03
N GLY A 158 -30.02 10.83 7.05
CA GLY A 158 -29.42 11.12 8.34
C GLY A 158 -28.92 9.87 9.07
N VAL A 159 -29.76 8.83 9.16
CA VAL A 159 -29.39 7.55 9.80
C VAL A 159 -28.23 6.87 9.08
N LEU A 160 -28.24 6.83 7.74
CA LEU A 160 -27.11 6.25 7.00
C LEU A 160 -25.80 7.04 7.23
N GLY A 161 -25.88 8.37 7.37
CA GLY A 161 -24.74 9.21 7.72
C GLY A 161 -24.10 8.83 9.05
N GLU A 162 -24.91 8.61 10.08
CA GLU A 162 -24.44 8.14 11.40
C GLU A 162 -23.88 6.71 11.35
N GLU A 163 -24.52 5.83 10.59
CA GLU A 163 -24.05 4.47 10.28
C GLU A 163 -22.66 4.46 9.64
N LEU A 164 -22.44 5.34 8.66
CA LEU A 164 -21.15 5.53 8.01
C LEU A 164 -20.09 6.12 8.95
N ALA A 165 -20.44 7.14 9.75
CA ALA A 165 -19.53 7.78 10.69
C ALA A 165 -18.99 6.77 11.73
N ALA A 166 -19.88 5.99 12.34
CA ALA A 166 -19.49 4.96 13.30
C ALA A 166 -18.89 3.69 12.66
N SER A 167 -18.89 3.58 11.33
CA SER A 167 -18.17 2.52 10.60
C SER A 167 -16.73 2.89 10.22
N THR A 168 -16.23 4.05 10.69
CA THR A 168 -14.87 4.50 10.42
C THR A 168 -13.92 4.03 11.52
N PRO A 169 -12.77 3.39 11.20
CA PRO A 169 -11.82 2.95 12.21
C PRO A 169 -11.25 4.14 12.99
N ARG A 170 -11.17 4.00 14.31
CA ARG A 170 -10.61 5.02 15.20
C ARG A 170 -9.09 4.93 15.22
N LEU A 171 -8.44 5.87 14.54
CA LEU A 171 -6.99 6.05 14.59
C LEU A 171 -6.63 7.09 15.66
N VAL A 172 -5.67 6.77 16.51
CA VAL A 172 -5.13 7.72 17.49
C VAL A 172 -3.84 8.32 16.90
N PRO A 173 -3.80 9.64 16.63
CA PRO A 173 -2.59 10.26 16.11
C PRO A 173 -1.50 10.22 17.17
N LEU A 174 -0.31 9.77 16.76
CA LEU A 174 0.90 9.84 17.56
C LEU A 174 1.82 10.90 16.95
N ALA A 175 2.43 11.72 17.80
CA ALA A 175 3.43 12.67 17.35
C ALA A 175 4.66 11.92 16.84
N ALA A 176 5.23 12.40 15.73
CA ALA A 176 6.56 11.94 15.32
C ALA A 176 7.56 12.29 16.42
N VAL A 177 8.31 11.30 16.89
CA VAL A 177 9.36 11.44 17.91
C VAL A 177 10.68 10.92 17.36
N GLY A 178 11.80 11.48 17.83
CA GLY A 178 13.15 11.02 17.50
C GLY A 178 14.08 12.17 17.09
N ARG A 179 15.06 12.48 17.93
CA ARG A 179 16.37 12.95 17.43
C ARG A 179 17.18 11.68 17.23
N VAL A 180 17.90 11.56 16.11
CA VAL A 180 18.92 10.50 15.95
C VAL A 180 19.82 10.62 17.18
N ARG A 181 19.81 9.61 18.05
CA ARG A 181 20.76 9.57 19.16
C ARG A 181 22.14 9.60 18.52
N PRO A 182 23.02 10.56 18.86
CA PRO A 182 24.40 10.48 18.44
C PRO A 182 24.93 9.08 18.82
N ILE A 183 25.70 8.44 17.94
CA ILE A 183 26.26 7.07 18.06
C ILE A 183 27.09 6.84 19.35
N ALA A 184 27.18 7.82 20.25
CA ALA A 184 27.91 7.79 21.49
C ALA A 184 27.04 7.42 22.71
N SER A 185 26.32 6.29 22.70
CA SER A 185 25.84 5.66 23.95
C SER A 185 25.24 4.26 23.76
N ALA A 186 26.01 3.29 23.28
CA ALA A 186 25.84 1.85 23.57
C ALA A 186 26.94 1.08 22.84
N GLY A 187 27.84 0.42 23.57
CA GLY A 187 28.98 -0.35 23.05
C GLY A 187 28.57 -1.48 22.10
N SER A 188 28.27 -1.11 20.85
CA SER A 188 27.78 -1.97 19.79
C SER A 188 28.61 -1.81 18.52
N GLY A 189 29.77 -1.14 18.60
CA GLY A 189 30.64 -0.92 17.46
C GLY A 189 30.14 0.12 16.46
N CYS A 190 30.70 0.11 15.24
CA CYS A 190 30.32 1.00 14.15
C CYS A 190 30.07 0.24 12.84
N PHE A 191 29.19 0.79 12.00
CA PHE A 191 28.91 0.26 10.68
C PHE A 191 29.47 1.18 9.60
N VAL A 192 30.10 0.57 8.59
CA VAL A 192 30.61 1.25 7.40
C VAL A 192 29.99 0.60 6.17
N ILE A 193 29.31 1.42 5.37
CA ILE A 193 28.68 0.99 4.12
C ILE A 193 29.51 1.48 2.94
N SER A 194 29.78 0.57 2.00
CA SER A 194 30.44 0.88 0.73
C SER A 194 29.80 0.11 -0.43
N LEU A 195 30.10 0.54 -1.65
CA LEU A 195 29.57 -0.06 -2.87
C LEU A 195 30.68 -0.73 -3.68
N ASP A 196 30.59 -2.05 -3.83
CA ASP A 196 31.35 -2.79 -4.84
C ASP A 196 30.59 -2.72 -6.16
N ARG A 197 30.80 -1.61 -6.89
CA ARG A 197 30.11 -1.33 -8.16
C ARG A 197 30.42 -2.38 -9.24
N PRO A 198 31.68 -2.84 -9.44
CA PRO A 198 31.98 -3.90 -10.40
C PRO A 198 31.24 -5.21 -10.10
N ALA A 199 31.19 -5.65 -8.84
CA ALA A 199 30.42 -6.84 -8.47
C ALA A 199 28.91 -6.57 -8.38
N GLY A 200 28.50 -5.30 -8.44
CA GLY A 200 27.14 -4.83 -8.25
C GLY A 200 26.59 -5.21 -6.88
N ARG A 201 27.34 -5.02 -5.80
CA ARG A 201 26.96 -5.38 -4.42
C ARG A 201 27.21 -4.24 -3.43
N ILE A 202 26.41 -4.20 -2.38
CA ILE A 202 26.67 -3.43 -1.16
C ILE A 202 27.62 -4.26 -0.28
N VAL A 203 28.61 -3.58 0.31
CA VAL A 203 29.53 -4.15 1.30
C VAL A 203 29.28 -3.43 2.61
N LEU A 204 28.77 -4.17 3.59
CA LEU A 204 28.52 -3.70 4.95
C LEU A 204 29.60 -4.28 5.86
N ARG A 205 30.31 -3.40 6.55
CA ARG A 205 31.27 -3.79 7.60
C ARG A 205 30.77 -3.34 8.94
N HIS A 206 30.80 -4.24 9.90
CA HIS A 206 30.64 -3.95 11.32
C HIS A 206 32.00 -4.07 11.98
N TYR A 207 32.37 -3.10 12.79
CA TYR A 207 33.56 -3.16 13.64
C TYR A 207 33.11 -3.11 15.08
N GLY A 208 33.66 -3.98 15.93
CA GLY A 208 33.46 -3.91 17.37
C GLY A 208 34.07 -2.65 17.98
N ASP A 209 33.89 -2.45 19.28
CA ASP A 209 34.41 -1.28 19.99
C ASP A 209 35.96 -1.18 19.93
N ASP A 210 36.65 -2.30 19.70
CA ASP A 210 38.10 -2.35 19.52
C ASP A 210 38.58 -1.80 18.16
N LEU A 211 37.65 -1.58 17.22
CA LEU A 211 37.90 -1.23 15.82
C LEU A 211 38.87 -2.18 15.08
N ALA A 212 39.18 -3.33 15.66
CA ALA A 212 40.17 -4.29 15.18
C ALA A 212 39.53 -5.62 14.78
N SER A 213 38.42 -5.98 15.42
CA SER A 213 37.58 -7.11 15.06
C SER A 213 36.26 -6.63 14.47
N GLY A 214 35.68 -7.45 13.60
CA GLY A 214 34.52 -7.03 12.84
C GLY A 214 33.98 -8.12 11.94
N HIS A 215 32.85 -7.84 11.30
CA HIS A 215 32.16 -8.76 10.41
C HIS A 215 31.90 -8.04 9.09
N GLU A 216 32.01 -8.76 7.97
CA GLU A 216 31.72 -8.23 6.65
C GLU A 216 30.56 -9.02 6.02
N LEU A 217 29.58 -8.28 5.51
CA LEU A 217 28.42 -8.82 4.82
C LEU A 217 28.34 -8.20 3.42
N ARG A 218 28.01 -9.01 2.41
CA ARG A 218 27.87 -8.56 1.02
C ARG A 218 26.57 -9.03 0.42
N SER A 219 25.81 -8.12 -0.19
CA SER A 219 24.55 -8.46 -0.87
C SER A 219 24.17 -7.42 -1.91
N ARG A 220 23.24 -7.77 -2.81
CA ARG A 220 22.54 -6.79 -3.65
C ARG A 220 21.31 -6.19 -2.97
N SER A 221 20.84 -6.81 -1.89
CA SER A 221 19.60 -6.46 -1.18
C SER A 221 19.90 -5.82 0.17
N ALA A 222 19.39 -4.61 0.40
CA ALA A 222 19.45 -3.95 1.69
C ALA A 222 18.74 -4.76 2.77
N THR A 223 17.54 -5.26 2.47
CA THR A 223 16.75 -6.09 3.40
C THR A 223 17.51 -7.32 3.87
N ALA A 224 18.21 -8.02 2.98
CA ALA A 224 19.01 -9.18 3.35
C ALA A 224 20.13 -8.82 4.33
N LEU A 225 20.80 -7.68 4.13
CA LEU A 225 21.86 -7.20 5.02
C LEU A 225 21.29 -6.77 6.38
N THR A 226 20.18 -6.04 6.42
CA THR A 226 19.52 -5.64 7.67
C THR A 226 19.08 -6.86 8.48
N LEU A 227 18.47 -7.86 7.83
CA LEU A 227 18.07 -9.10 8.50
C LEU A 227 19.26 -9.91 9.01
N ALA A 228 20.37 -9.97 8.26
CA ALA A 228 21.59 -10.63 8.70
C ALA A 228 22.19 -9.95 9.95
N VAL A 229 22.21 -8.61 9.99
CA VAL A 229 22.66 -7.84 11.15
C VAL A 229 21.85 -8.17 12.41
N VAL A 230 20.53 -8.22 12.30
CA VAL A 230 19.65 -8.57 13.42
C VAL A 230 19.82 -10.03 13.81
N ALA A 231 19.84 -10.95 12.83
CA ALA A 231 19.95 -12.39 13.10
C ALA A 231 21.28 -12.78 13.75
N HIS A 232 22.36 -12.05 13.47
CA HIS A 232 23.67 -12.26 14.06
C HIS A 232 23.93 -11.41 15.31
N GLY A 233 22.93 -10.65 15.81
CA GLY A 233 23.09 -9.84 17.02
C GLY A 233 24.13 -8.73 16.90
N LEU A 234 24.36 -8.20 15.70
CA LEU A 234 25.31 -7.09 15.49
C LEU A 234 24.71 -5.74 15.91
N THR A 235 23.41 -5.70 16.23
CA THR A 235 22.73 -4.57 16.85
C THR A 235 21.51 -5.07 17.64
N ASP A 236 21.33 -4.53 18.85
CA ASP A 236 20.18 -4.84 19.71
C ASP A 236 19.23 -3.64 19.88
N ASP A 237 19.57 -2.48 19.28
CA ASP A 237 18.76 -1.27 19.33
C ASP A 237 17.85 -1.17 18.09
N PRO A 238 16.51 -1.25 18.23
CA PRO A 238 15.59 -1.10 17.12
C PRO A 238 15.74 0.23 16.36
N ALA A 239 16.15 1.31 17.04
CA ALA A 239 16.39 2.60 16.39
C ALA A 239 17.64 2.54 15.49
N HIS A 240 18.69 1.84 15.93
CA HIS A 240 19.91 1.64 15.15
C HIS A 240 19.65 0.70 13.96
N ALA A 241 18.89 -0.39 14.15
CA ALA A 241 18.47 -1.25 13.06
C ALA A 241 17.64 -0.50 12.00
N GLY A 242 16.73 0.38 12.44
CA GLY A 242 15.95 1.25 11.57
C GLY A 242 16.80 2.24 10.77
N TYR A 243 17.76 2.91 11.42
CA TYR A 243 18.73 3.79 10.76
C TYR A 243 19.56 3.03 9.72
N LEU A 244 20.15 1.89 10.11
CA LEU A 244 20.99 1.08 9.23
C LEU A 244 20.22 0.57 8.01
N GLY A 245 18.99 0.11 8.20
CA GLY A 245 18.10 -0.27 7.10
C GLY A 245 17.86 0.87 6.11
N GLY A 246 17.69 2.11 6.62
CA GLY A 246 17.58 3.31 5.80
C GLY A 246 18.84 3.60 4.97
N GLU A 247 20.02 3.55 5.59
CA GLU A 247 21.29 3.76 4.89
C GLU A 247 21.57 2.67 3.84
N LEU A 248 21.27 1.40 4.15
CA LEU A 248 21.43 0.29 3.22
C LEU A 248 20.46 0.40 2.03
N ALA A 249 19.21 0.82 2.25
CA ALA A 249 18.25 1.05 1.17
C ALA A 249 18.67 2.21 0.25
N LYS A 250 19.29 3.26 0.82
CA LYS A 250 19.93 4.32 0.03
C LYS A 250 21.08 3.76 -0.80
N ALA A 251 21.96 2.94 -0.22
CA ALA A 251 23.06 2.30 -0.91
C ALA A 251 22.58 1.38 -2.06
N GLU A 252 21.55 0.56 -1.83
CA GLU A 252 20.91 -0.28 -2.85
C GLU A 252 20.37 0.57 -4.02
N THR A 253 19.68 1.67 -3.70
CA THR A 253 19.15 2.59 -4.70
C THR A 253 20.27 3.25 -5.49
N ALA A 254 21.33 3.70 -4.83
CA ALA A 254 22.49 4.31 -5.47
C ALA A 254 23.19 3.34 -6.43
N LEU A 255 23.32 2.08 -6.03
CA LEU A 255 23.88 1.03 -6.86
C LEU A 255 23.01 0.74 -8.09
N ARG A 256 21.69 0.63 -7.91
CA ARG A 256 20.73 0.33 -8.99
C ARG A 256 20.61 1.46 -10.01
N LEU A 257 20.70 2.71 -9.55
CA LEU A 257 20.52 3.89 -10.40
C LEU A 257 21.84 4.55 -10.83
N GLY A 258 22.99 4.03 -10.39
CA GLY A 258 24.30 4.59 -10.70
C GLY A 258 24.62 5.93 -10.01
N LEU A 259 23.99 6.22 -8.87
CA LEU A 259 24.17 7.47 -8.12
C LEU A 259 25.39 7.39 -7.16
N ALA A 260 25.90 8.53 -6.73
CA ALA A 260 26.89 8.64 -5.66
C ALA A 260 26.27 8.28 -4.30
N TYR A 261 27.05 7.62 -3.44
CA TYR A 261 26.62 7.22 -2.10
C TYR A 261 27.64 7.65 -1.06
N VAL A 262 27.17 8.47 -0.12
CA VAL A 262 27.90 8.82 1.10
C VAL A 262 26.94 8.64 2.26
N GLN A 263 27.36 7.87 3.26
CA GLN A 263 26.58 7.65 4.48
C GLN A 263 26.23 8.99 5.14
N ASP A 264 25.03 9.10 5.71
CA ASP A 264 24.48 10.32 6.32
C ASP A 264 24.28 11.52 5.38
N ARG A 265 24.55 11.35 4.08
CA ARG A 265 24.28 12.36 3.05
C ARG A 265 23.10 11.93 2.16
N PRO A 266 22.41 12.91 1.54
CA PRO A 266 21.50 12.64 0.43
C PRO A 266 22.23 12.00 -0.75
N LEU A 267 21.50 11.23 -1.55
CA LEU A 267 22.01 10.73 -2.83
C LEU A 267 22.28 11.90 -3.78
N ASP A 268 23.36 11.81 -4.55
CA ASP A 268 23.74 12.81 -5.55
C ASP A 268 23.82 12.16 -6.95
N SER A 269 23.40 12.91 -7.96
CA SER A 269 23.42 12.56 -9.39
C SER A 269 24.82 12.58 -10.01
N ARG A 270 25.83 13.11 -9.31
CA ARG A 270 27.23 13.07 -9.78
C ARG A 270 27.72 11.62 -9.89
N SER A 271 28.42 11.30 -10.98
CA SER A 271 28.96 9.97 -11.22
C SER A 271 30.15 9.65 -10.31
N ALA A 272 30.00 8.57 -9.53
CA ALA A 272 30.96 7.83 -8.69
C ALA A 272 31.79 8.60 -7.65
N ASP A 273 31.74 8.09 -6.40
CA ASP A 273 32.44 8.58 -5.22
C ASP A 273 33.97 8.54 -5.40
N PRO A 274 34.73 9.59 -5.02
CA PRO A 274 36.19 9.59 -5.05
C PRO A 274 36.79 8.85 -3.84
N VAL A 275 36.34 7.64 -3.54
CA VAL A 275 36.99 6.79 -2.53
C VAL A 275 37.76 5.69 -3.26
N PRO A 276 39.11 5.62 -3.14
CA PRO A 276 39.88 4.54 -3.71
C PRO A 276 39.34 3.22 -3.19
N SER A 277 39.16 2.24 -4.08
CA SER A 277 38.99 0.85 -3.71
C SER A 277 40.21 0.45 -2.88
N LEU A 278 40.10 0.56 -1.54
CA LEU A 278 41.05 -0.03 -0.62
C LEU A 278 40.86 -1.54 -0.76
N HIS A 279 41.59 -2.12 -1.70
CA HIS A 279 41.83 -3.55 -1.74
C HIS A 279 42.60 -3.89 -0.47
N TRP A 280 41.88 -4.28 0.58
CA TRP A 280 42.50 -4.94 1.72
C TRP A 280 42.99 -6.30 1.22
N ALA A 281 44.29 -6.37 0.89
CA ALA A 281 45.00 -7.62 0.70
C ALA A 281 45.28 -8.23 2.08
N GLY A 282 44.23 -8.78 2.71
CA GLY A 282 44.39 -9.64 3.87
C GLY A 282 45.23 -10.88 3.49
N PRO A 283 45.95 -11.49 4.45
CA PRO A 283 46.82 -12.62 4.16
C PRO A 283 46.01 -13.76 3.53
N ALA A 284 46.57 -14.34 2.47
CA ALA A 284 46.03 -15.50 1.80
C ALA A 284 45.89 -16.67 2.80
N THR A 285 44.68 -17.22 2.88
CA THR A 285 44.36 -18.58 3.34
C THR A 285 45.08 -19.04 4.62
N ALA A 286 44.43 -18.87 5.78
CA ALA A 286 44.68 -19.79 6.89
C ALA A 286 44.00 -21.13 6.57
N GLU A 287 44.78 -22.22 6.58
CA GLU A 287 44.27 -23.59 6.44
C GLU A 287 43.15 -23.87 7.44
N PRO A 288 42.14 -24.69 7.09
CA PRO A 288 41.12 -25.11 8.05
C PRO A 288 41.76 -25.90 9.19
N PRO A 289 41.26 -25.77 10.43
CA PRO A 289 41.78 -26.54 11.56
C PRO A 289 41.61 -28.04 11.29
N LYS A 290 42.73 -28.77 11.40
CA LYS A 290 42.74 -30.23 11.38
C LYS A 290 41.96 -30.75 12.59
N GLY A 291 40.94 -31.57 12.32
CA GLY A 291 40.37 -32.49 13.29
C GLY A 291 38.94 -32.19 13.69
N VAL A 292 38.00 -32.62 12.86
CA VAL A 292 36.78 -33.30 13.34
C VAL A 292 36.63 -34.54 12.48
N ALA A 293 36.72 -35.71 13.12
CA ALA A 293 36.47 -37.00 12.51
C ALA A 293 34.97 -37.14 12.17
N LEU A 294 34.72 -37.89 11.10
CA LEU A 294 33.43 -38.19 10.44
C LEU A 294 32.21 -38.31 11.36
#